data_AF-A0A9Q0BKJ9-F1
#
_entry.id   AF-A0A9Q0BKJ9-F1
#
_cell.length_a   1.000
_cell.length_b   1.000
_cell.length_c   1.000
_cell.angle_alpha   90.00
_cell.angle_beta   90.00
_cell.angle_gamma   90.00
#
_symmetry.space_group_name_H-M   'P 1'
#
loop_
_entity.id
_entity.type
_entity.pdbx_description
1 polymer ?
#
loop_
_entity_poly.entity_id
_entity_poly.type
_entity_poly.pdbx_seq_one_letter_code
_entity_poly.pdbx_strand_id
1 'polypeptide(L)'
;MNVSEDFKPVPTRAALALQKKQENSDFQALVFHEPRAPVKNAAKKQDEGSSEKKPHKIKEAGNELNPEFDIKRARHEVLNFAMKNQRVIKNKSKMEMFQLVKLGAKPLKKPAKNYKVLKNERQQLKNIREERKKFHQLGKNQAGAASVKCRSKSQKDRNDKKRAPVSHIDQHYGKAQPKFKTRK
;
A
#
# COMPACT_ATOMS: atom_id res chain seq x y z
N MET A 1 -41.93 70.33 -24.52
CA MET A 1 -42.04 69.11 -23.71
C MET A 1 -40.70 68.93 -22.99
N ASN A 2 -40.59 69.38 -21.74
CA ASN A 2 -39.33 69.32 -20.98
C ASN A 2 -39.33 68.01 -20.19
N VAL A 3 -38.54 67.03 -20.65
CA VAL A 3 -38.39 65.75 -19.95
C VAL A 3 -37.18 65.88 -19.03
N SER A 4 -37.41 65.81 -17.73
CA SER A 4 -36.37 65.89 -16.71
C SER A 4 -35.44 64.68 -16.81
N GLU A 5 -34.14 64.90 -17.06
CA GLU A 5 -33.12 63.85 -17.20
C GLU A 5 -32.60 63.28 -15.86
N ASP A 6 -33.12 63.74 -14.72
CA ASP A 6 -32.61 63.40 -13.39
C ASP A 6 -33.22 62.14 -12.77
N PHE A 7 -33.54 61.13 -13.58
CA PHE A 7 -33.98 59.84 -13.04
C PHE A 7 -32.76 59.00 -12.64
N LYS A 8 -32.45 58.96 -11.34
CA LYS A 8 -31.48 58.01 -10.78
C LYS A 8 -32.19 56.69 -10.45
N PRO A 9 -32.01 55.63 -11.24
CA PRO A 9 -32.67 54.36 -10.98
C PRO A 9 -32.17 53.76 -9.66
N VAL A 10 -33.13 53.35 -8.81
CA VAL A 10 -32.82 52.66 -7.54
C VAL A 10 -32.25 51.28 -7.87
N PRO A 11 -31.03 50.95 -7.40
CA PRO A 11 -30.39 49.68 -7.74
C PRO A 11 -31.13 48.49 -7.13
N THR A 12 -31.21 47.40 -7.89
CA THR A 12 -31.79 46.14 -7.42
C THR A 12 -30.88 45.48 -6.37
N ARG A 13 -31.44 44.59 -5.53
CA ARG A 13 -30.67 43.85 -4.50
C ARG A 13 -29.49 43.06 -5.10
N ALA A 14 -29.61 42.60 -6.33
CA ALA A 14 -28.54 41.91 -7.05
C ALA A 14 -27.36 42.84 -7.40
N ALA A 15 -27.65 44.08 -7.83
CA ALA A 15 -26.62 45.07 -8.15
C ALA A 15 -25.80 45.48 -6.91
N LEU A 16 -26.47 45.66 -5.76
CA LEU A 16 -25.79 45.95 -4.48
C LEU A 16 -24.88 44.80 -4.02
N ALA A 17 -25.24 43.55 -4.30
CA ALA A 17 -24.41 42.40 -3.96
C ALA A 17 -23.13 42.30 -4.81
N LEU A 18 -23.14 42.83 -6.04
CA LEU A 18 -21.97 42.90 -6.90
C LEU A 18 -21.00 44.01 -6.48
N GLN A 19 -21.52 45.18 -6.11
CA GLN A 19 -20.70 46.29 -5.60
C GLN A 19 -19.94 45.90 -4.32
N LYS A 20 -20.59 45.19 -3.38
CA LYS A 20 -19.94 44.69 -2.16
C LYS A 20 -18.80 43.68 -2.41
N LYS A 21 -18.80 42.99 -3.55
CA LYS A 21 -17.69 42.11 -3.94
C LYS A 21 -16.49 42.88 -4.49
N GLN A 22 -16.72 44.05 -5.08
CA GLN A 22 -15.67 44.91 -5.61
C GLN A 22 -15.00 45.74 -4.51
N GLU A 23 -15.74 46.23 -3.51
CA GLU A 23 -15.17 47.06 -2.43
C GLU A 23 -14.24 46.30 -1.46
N ASN A 24 -14.29 44.97 -1.43
CA ASN A 24 -13.42 44.14 -0.57
C ASN A 24 -12.26 43.49 -1.35
N SER A 25 -11.81 44.12 -2.45
CA SER A 25 -10.82 43.52 -3.36
C SER A 25 -9.35 43.67 -2.93
N ASP A 26 -9.04 43.75 -1.64
CA ASP A 26 -7.68 43.51 -1.15
C ASP A 26 -7.45 42.00 -1.03
N PHE A 27 -7.48 41.34 -2.19
CA PHE A 27 -7.17 39.92 -2.29
C PHE A 27 -5.67 39.72 -2.07
N GLN A 28 -5.28 39.45 -0.82
CA GLN A 28 -3.91 39.07 -0.49
C GLN A 28 -3.77 37.55 -0.58
N ALA A 29 -3.22 37.07 -1.71
CA ALA A 29 -2.92 35.66 -1.90
C ALA A 29 -1.65 35.26 -1.13
N LEU A 30 -1.80 34.50 -0.04
CA LEU A 30 -0.69 33.79 0.58
C LEU A 30 -0.35 32.55 -0.26
N VAL A 31 0.59 32.71 -1.20
CA VAL A 31 1.08 31.63 -2.03
C VAL A 31 2.24 30.93 -1.31
N PHE A 32 1.97 29.77 -0.72
CA PHE A 32 3.02 28.92 -0.18
C PHE A 32 3.74 28.19 -1.32
N HIS A 33 5.05 28.42 -1.42
CA HIS A 33 5.91 27.64 -2.30
C HIS A 33 6.53 26.49 -1.51
N GLU A 34 6.38 25.27 -2.01
CA GLU A 34 7.12 24.12 -1.47
C GLU A 34 8.63 24.39 -1.59
N PRO A 35 9.43 24.11 -0.55
CA PRO A 35 10.86 24.33 -0.59
C PRO A 35 11.47 23.41 -1.66
N ARG A 36 11.85 24.00 -2.80
CA ARG A 36 12.62 23.31 -3.83
C ARG A 36 14.02 23.06 -3.29
N ALA A 37 14.38 21.78 -3.18
CA ALA A 37 15.76 21.38 -2.88
C ALA A 37 16.72 22.06 -3.88
N PRO A 38 17.88 22.56 -3.43
CA PRO A 38 18.81 23.27 -4.29
C PRO A 38 19.28 22.33 -5.41
N VAL A 39 18.90 22.68 -6.64
CA VAL A 39 19.41 22.04 -7.85
C VAL A 39 20.86 22.50 -7.98
N LYS A 40 21.80 21.57 -7.76
CA LYS A 40 23.23 21.81 -8.00
C LYS A 40 23.46 21.91 -9.50
N ASN A 41 23.19 23.07 -10.08
CA ASN A 41 23.66 23.40 -11.40
C ASN A 41 25.12 23.84 -11.28
N ALA A 42 25.98 23.05 -11.90
CA ALA A 42 27.40 23.30 -12.05
C ALA A 42 27.61 24.62 -12.82
N ALA A 43 28.04 25.66 -12.11
CA ALA A 43 28.73 26.79 -12.72
C ALA A 43 30.19 26.71 -12.27
N LYS A 44 31.06 26.37 -13.22
CA LYS A 44 32.51 26.49 -13.12
C LYS A 44 32.88 27.93 -12.78
N LYS A 45 33.64 28.13 -11.71
CA LYS A 45 34.72 29.12 -11.66
C LYS A 45 35.90 28.50 -10.92
N GLN A 46 37.01 28.37 -11.66
CA GLN A 46 38.35 28.25 -11.10
C GLN A 46 38.65 29.58 -10.38
N ASP A 47 39.18 29.53 -9.16
CA ASP A 47 40.58 29.88 -8.89
C ASP A 47 40.97 29.55 -7.45
N GLU A 48 42.27 29.38 -7.25
CA GLU A 48 43.04 28.89 -6.11
C GLU A 48 42.81 29.59 -4.75
N GLY A 49 43.04 28.88 -3.65
CA GLY A 49 43.11 29.47 -2.31
C GLY A 49 42.69 28.54 -1.17
N SER A 50 43.64 27.77 -0.66
CA SER A 50 43.56 26.87 0.49
C SER A 50 42.92 27.46 1.76
N SER A 51 41.91 26.80 2.34
CA SER A 51 41.86 26.44 3.77
C SER A 51 40.54 25.72 4.14
N GLU A 52 40.70 24.43 4.45
CA GLU A 52 39.99 23.70 5.51
C GLU A 52 38.45 23.74 5.56
N LYS A 53 37.82 22.87 4.77
CA LYS A 53 36.56 22.22 5.19
C LYS A 53 36.89 20.91 5.88
N LYS A 54 36.72 20.86 7.20
CA LYS A 54 36.71 19.64 8.00
C LYS A 54 35.70 18.64 7.40
N PRO A 55 36.12 17.45 6.92
CA PRO A 55 35.19 16.37 6.74
C PRO A 55 34.95 15.73 8.11
N HIS A 56 33.68 15.58 8.51
CA HIS A 56 33.33 14.63 9.56
C HIS A 56 33.73 13.23 9.05
N LYS A 57 34.94 12.81 9.43
CA LYS A 57 35.41 11.43 9.34
C LYS A 57 34.53 10.60 10.26
N ILE A 58 33.50 9.96 9.72
CA ILE A 58 33.00 8.73 10.31
C ILE A 58 34.15 7.74 10.14
N LYS A 59 34.82 7.43 11.24
CA LYS A 59 35.84 6.38 11.29
C LYS A 59 35.13 5.04 11.12
N GLU A 60 34.92 4.61 9.88
CA GLU A 60 34.78 3.18 9.59
C GLU A 60 36.21 2.66 9.40
N ALA A 61 36.77 2.20 10.52
CA ALA A 61 38.02 1.48 10.52
C ALA A 61 37.80 0.15 9.79
N GLY A 62 38.60 -0.08 8.75
CA GLY A 62 38.97 -1.39 8.24
C GLY A 62 37.84 -2.23 7.66
N ASN A 63 37.68 -2.21 6.35
CA ASN A 63 37.62 -3.40 5.48
C ASN A 63 37.24 -2.97 4.06
N GLU A 64 38.17 -2.30 3.38
CA GLU A 64 38.30 -2.49 1.94
C GLU A 64 38.90 -3.89 1.75
N LEU A 65 38.30 -4.69 0.86
CA LEU A 65 38.69 -6.05 0.41
C LEU A 65 37.74 -7.21 0.75
N ASN A 66 36.43 -6.99 0.84
CA ASN A 66 35.45 -8.01 0.45
C ASN A 66 34.18 -7.34 -0.09
N PRO A 67 33.63 -7.72 -1.26
CA PRO A 67 32.26 -7.37 -1.65
C PRO A 67 31.27 -8.22 -0.83
N GLU A 68 31.41 -8.18 0.50
CA GLU A 68 30.48 -8.85 1.39
C GLU A 68 29.13 -8.14 1.32
N PHE A 69 28.10 -8.95 1.07
CA PHE A 69 26.73 -8.49 0.98
C PHE A 69 26.30 -7.81 2.28
N ASP A 70 26.22 -6.48 2.30
CA ASP A 70 25.68 -5.75 3.43
C ASP A 70 24.18 -6.06 3.57
N ILE A 71 23.86 -6.95 4.51
CA ILE A 71 22.50 -7.41 4.81
C ILE A 71 21.61 -6.23 5.23
N LYS A 72 22.15 -5.20 5.89
CA LYS A 72 21.36 -4.03 6.31
C LYS A 72 20.97 -3.21 5.09
N ARG A 73 21.91 -2.96 4.19
CA ARG A 73 21.64 -2.30 2.91
C ARG A 73 20.66 -3.10 2.07
N ALA A 74 20.84 -4.40 1.96
CA ALA A 74 19.93 -5.27 1.22
C ALA A 74 18.51 -5.29 1.80
N ARG A 75 18.35 -5.30 3.14
CA ARG A 75 17.01 -5.15 3.76
C ARG A 75 16.35 -3.84 3.38
N HIS A 76 17.10 -2.73 3.44
CA HIS A 76 16.57 -1.43 3.05
C HIS A 76 16.24 -1.38 1.57
N GLU A 77 17.05 -1.99 0.70
CA GLU A 77 16.79 -2.08 -0.74
C GLU A 77 15.57 -2.96 -1.04
N VAL A 78 15.37 -4.09 -0.35
CA VAL A 78 14.18 -4.93 -0.46
C VAL A 78 12.93 -4.20 0.02
N LEU A 79 13.00 -3.50 1.15
CA LEU A 79 11.88 -2.66 1.64
C LEU A 79 11.59 -1.51 0.68
N ASN A 80 12.62 -0.83 0.19
CA ASN A 80 12.48 0.24 -0.78
C ASN A 80 11.94 -0.26 -2.12
N PHE A 81 12.32 -1.46 -2.57
CA PHE A 81 11.80 -2.11 -3.76
C PHE A 81 10.34 -2.53 -3.59
N ALA A 82 9.97 -3.07 -2.43
CA ALA A 82 8.58 -3.34 -2.07
C ALA A 82 7.74 -2.05 -2.07
N MET A 83 8.28 -0.96 -1.52
CA MET A 83 7.60 0.33 -1.45
C MET A 83 7.59 1.09 -2.79
N LYS A 84 8.61 0.94 -3.63
CA LYS A 84 8.72 1.56 -4.97
C LYS A 84 8.07 0.72 -6.07
N ASN A 85 7.65 -0.50 -5.77
CA ASN A 85 6.94 -1.33 -6.72
C ASN A 85 5.71 -0.59 -7.25
N GLN A 86 5.53 -0.55 -8.57
CA GLN A 86 4.56 0.33 -9.23
C GLN A 86 3.10 0.05 -8.81
N ARG A 87 2.83 -1.19 -8.38
CA ARG A 87 1.55 -1.62 -7.78
C ARG A 87 1.32 -1.04 -6.37
N VAL A 88 2.38 -0.74 -5.63
CA VAL A 88 2.33 -0.11 -4.30
C VAL A 88 2.20 1.41 -4.45
N ILE A 89 2.85 2.04 -5.44
CA ILE A 89 2.72 3.50 -5.68
C ILE A 89 1.25 3.93 -5.90
N LYS A 90 0.48 3.20 -6.72
CA LYS A 90 -0.96 3.48 -6.92
C LYS A 90 -1.85 3.15 -5.71
N ASN A 91 -1.30 2.45 -4.72
CA ASN A 91 -1.98 2.05 -3.49
C ASN A 91 -1.47 2.78 -2.24
N LYS A 92 -0.35 3.52 -2.29
CA LYS A 92 0.20 4.28 -1.15
C LYS A 92 -0.78 5.31 -0.63
N SER A 93 -1.29 6.17 -1.51
CA SER A 93 -2.29 7.18 -1.14
C SER A 93 -3.55 6.55 -0.55
N LYS A 94 -3.98 5.39 -1.05
CA LYS A 94 -5.11 4.63 -0.49
C LYS A 94 -4.82 4.09 0.90
N MET A 95 -3.59 3.62 1.14
CA MET A 95 -3.15 3.13 2.45
C MET A 95 -3.02 4.26 3.46
N GLU A 96 -2.42 5.39 3.07
CA GLU A 96 -2.31 6.59 3.91
C GLU A 96 -3.68 7.14 4.26
N MET A 97 -4.57 7.30 3.27
CA MET A 97 -5.97 7.69 3.53
C MET A 97 -6.67 6.71 4.47
N PHE A 98 -6.47 5.40 4.29
CA PHE A 98 -7.05 4.39 5.19
C PHE A 98 -6.51 4.49 6.62
N GLN A 99 -5.20 4.72 6.77
CA GLN A 99 -4.57 4.94 8.08
C GLN A 99 -5.12 6.19 8.75
N LEU A 100 -5.21 7.30 8.03
CA LEU A 100 -5.80 8.55 8.55
C LEU A 100 -7.24 8.35 9.00
N VAL A 101 -8.06 7.65 8.20
CA VAL A 101 -9.45 7.33 8.55
C VAL A 101 -9.50 6.44 9.81
N LYS A 102 -8.61 5.45 9.93
CA LYS A 102 -8.48 4.63 11.13
C LYS A 102 -8.08 5.44 12.36
N LEU A 103 -7.29 6.50 12.18
CA LEU A 103 -6.90 7.46 13.21
C LEU A 103 -7.99 8.51 13.50
N GLY A 104 -9.16 8.42 12.87
CA GLY A 104 -10.31 9.29 13.12
C GLY A 104 -10.52 10.42 12.11
N ALA A 105 -9.71 10.50 11.04
CA ALA A 105 -9.95 11.45 9.97
C ALA A 105 -11.26 11.14 9.21
N LYS A 106 -11.93 12.17 8.71
CA LYS A 106 -13.16 12.00 7.91
C LYS A 106 -12.83 11.31 6.59
N PRO A 107 -13.58 10.27 6.18
CA PRO A 107 -13.35 9.59 4.91
C PRO A 107 -13.71 10.48 3.72
N LEU A 108 -13.01 10.27 2.61
CA LEU A 108 -13.26 11.00 1.36
C LEU A 108 -14.69 10.71 0.84
N LYS A 109 -15.40 11.77 0.46
CA LYS A 109 -16.74 11.66 -0.14
C LYS A 109 -16.64 10.93 -1.48
N LYS A 110 -17.49 9.93 -1.66
CA LYS A 110 -17.59 9.19 -2.94
C LYS A 110 -18.29 10.06 -3.99
N PRO A 111 -18.00 9.88 -5.28
CA PRO A 111 -18.72 10.56 -6.34
C PRO A 111 -20.21 10.20 -6.27
N ALA A 112 -21.07 11.18 -6.53
CA ALA A 112 -22.50 10.95 -6.64
C ALA A 112 -22.79 10.07 -7.87
N LYS A 113 -23.47 8.94 -7.66
CA LYS A 113 -23.89 8.01 -8.71
C LYS A 113 -25.40 7.81 -8.63
N ASN A 114 -26.03 7.54 -9.78
CA ASN A 114 -27.45 7.16 -9.83
C ASN A 114 -27.68 5.86 -9.04
N TYR A 115 -28.81 5.78 -8.31
CA TYR A 115 -29.16 4.62 -7.48
C TYR A 115 -29.17 3.29 -8.24
N LYS A 116 -29.70 3.26 -9.47
CA LYS A 116 -29.74 2.02 -10.27
C LYS A 116 -28.33 1.50 -10.57
N VAL A 117 -27.42 2.40 -10.93
CA VAL A 117 -26.00 2.08 -11.17
C VAL A 117 -25.34 1.56 -9.90
N LEU A 118 -25.57 2.23 -8.77
CA LEU A 118 -25.01 1.85 -7.47
C LEU A 118 -25.49 0.47 -7.02
N LYS A 119 -26.78 0.16 -7.21
CA LYS A 119 -27.35 -1.16 -6.89
C LYS A 119 -26.72 -2.26 -7.75
N ASN A 120 -26.56 -2.03 -9.05
CA ASN A 120 -25.94 -2.98 -9.97
C ASN A 120 -24.48 -3.25 -9.61
N GLU A 121 -23.69 -2.20 -9.33
CA GLU A 121 -22.29 -2.34 -8.88
C GLU A 121 -22.20 -3.17 -7.59
N ARG A 122 -23.08 -2.93 -6.62
CA ARG A 122 -23.12 -3.71 -5.36
C ARG A 122 -23.43 -5.18 -5.62
N GLN A 123 -24.38 -5.48 -6.51
CA GLN A 123 -24.74 -6.84 -6.85
C GLN A 123 -23.59 -7.57 -7.55
N GLN A 124 -22.94 -6.91 -8.53
CA GLN A 124 -21.77 -7.48 -9.21
C GLN A 124 -20.64 -7.81 -8.23
N LEU A 125 -20.33 -6.89 -7.30
CA LEU A 125 -19.32 -7.12 -6.26
C LEU A 125 -19.70 -8.28 -5.32
N LYS A 126 -21.00 -8.45 -5.03
CA LYS A 126 -21.48 -9.57 -4.22
C LYS A 126 -21.30 -10.90 -4.95
N ASN A 127 -21.68 -10.97 -6.23
CA ASN A 127 -21.53 -12.15 -7.07
C ASN A 127 -20.05 -12.57 -7.17
N ILE A 128 -19.14 -11.62 -7.44
CA ILE A 128 -17.69 -11.88 -7.50
C ILE A 128 -17.16 -12.43 -6.16
N ARG A 129 -17.66 -11.93 -5.03
CA ARG A 129 -17.26 -12.44 -3.70
C ARG A 129 -17.77 -13.86 -3.47
N GLU A 130 -19.01 -14.14 -3.86
CA GLU A 130 -19.59 -15.49 -3.74
C GLU A 130 -18.86 -16.49 -4.63
N GLU A 131 -18.55 -16.13 -5.88
CA GLU A 131 -17.71 -16.93 -6.78
C GLU A 131 -16.33 -17.21 -6.19
N ARG A 132 -15.67 -16.18 -5.64
CA ARG A 132 -14.37 -16.34 -4.95
C ARG A 132 -14.48 -17.25 -3.73
N LYS A 133 -15.55 -17.16 -2.94
CA LYS A 133 -15.79 -18.05 -1.79
C LYS A 133 -15.99 -19.49 -2.23
N LYS A 134 -16.83 -19.72 -3.24
CA LYS A 134 -17.04 -21.05 -3.84
C LYS A 134 -15.73 -21.65 -4.33
N PHE A 135 -14.92 -20.83 -5.00
CA PHE A 135 -13.62 -21.24 -5.51
C PHE A 135 -12.63 -21.61 -4.38
N HIS A 136 -12.64 -20.86 -3.27
CA HIS A 136 -11.85 -21.18 -2.09
C HIS A 136 -12.35 -22.42 -1.33
N GLN A 137 -13.67 -22.64 -1.28
CA GLN A 137 -14.26 -23.84 -0.70
C GLN A 137 -13.81 -25.10 -1.45
N LEU A 138 -13.61 -25.01 -2.77
CA LEU A 138 -13.00 -26.07 -3.58
C LEU A 138 -11.50 -26.25 -3.33
N GLY A 139 -10.92 -25.50 -2.39
CA GLY A 139 -9.51 -25.57 -2.04
C GLY A 139 -8.59 -25.02 -3.13
N LYS A 140 -9.06 -24.08 -3.96
CA LYS A 140 -8.27 -23.47 -5.03
C LYS A 140 -8.11 -21.94 -4.84
N ASN A 141 -7.02 -21.37 -5.34
CA ASN A 141 -6.67 -19.96 -5.36
C ASN A 141 -7.08 -19.30 -6.68
N GLN A 142 -7.31 -17.98 -6.74
CA GLN A 142 -7.80 -17.27 -7.94
C GLN A 142 -7.14 -17.66 -9.28
N ALA A 143 -5.88 -18.10 -9.28
CA ALA A 143 -5.15 -18.61 -10.44
C ALA A 143 -5.37 -20.11 -10.78
N GLY A 144 -6.37 -20.79 -10.21
CA GLY A 144 -6.60 -22.23 -10.45
C GLY A 144 -5.85 -23.20 -9.53
N ALA A 145 -4.77 -22.75 -8.90
CA ALA A 145 -3.88 -23.59 -8.11
C ALA A 145 -4.48 -24.03 -6.76
N ALA A 146 -4.03 -25.14 -6.19
CA ALA A 146 -4.44 -25.56 -4.85
C ALA A 146 -4.09 -24.49 -3.79
N SER A 147 -5.07 -24.16 -2.94
CA SER A 147 -4.98 -23.20 -1.85
C SER A 147 -4.18 -23.76 -0.67
N VAL A 148 -4.38 -25.05 -0.40
CA VAL A 148 -3.55 -25.78 0.56
C VAL A 148 -2.27 -26.20 -0.15
N LYS A 149 -1.12 -26.08 0.53
CA LYS A 149 0.12 -26.74 0.09
C LYS A 149 -0.13 -28.24 0.05
N CYS A 150 -0.46 -28.79 -1.12
CA CYS A 150 -0.41 -30.23 -1.33
C CYS A 150 1.03 -30.65 -1.03
N ARG A 151 1.28 -31.25 0.14
CA ARG A 151 2.58 -31.86 0.44
C ARG A 151 2.89 -32.81 -0.70
N SER A 152 4.00 -32.60 -1.40
CA SER A 152 4.43 -33.54 -2.42
C SER A 152 4.65 -34.90 -1.76
N LYS A 153 4.40 -36.01 -2.49
CA LYS A 153 4.65 -37.37 -1.98
C LYS A 153 6.04 -37.47 -1.32
N SER A 154 7.06 -36.89 -1.98
CA SER A 154 8.43 -36.81 -1.47
C SER A 154 8.56 -36.11 -0.10
N GLN A 155 7.79 -35.04 0.17
CA GLN A 155 7.84 -34.35 1.46
C GLN A 155 7.11 -35.13 2.57
N LYS A 156 6.06 -35.88 2.21
CA LYS A 156 5.38 -36.80 3.13
C LYS A 156 6.31 -37.95 3.50
N ASP A 157 6.94 -38.60 2.51
CA ASP A 157 7.89 -39.69 2.73
C ASP A 157 9.10 -39.28 3.59
N ARG A 158 9.62 -38.05 3.40
CA ARG A 158 10.70 -37.51 4.25
C ARG A 158 10.27 -37.28 5.69
N ASN A 159 9.03 -36.89 5.94
CA ASN A 159 8.54 -36.66 7.30
C ASN A 159 8.20 -37.97 8.00
N ASP A 160 7.61 -38.93 7.30
CA ASP A 160 7.34 -40.28 7.80
C ASP A 160 8.64 -40.99 8.20
N LYS A 161 9.73 -40.79 7.43
CA LYS A 161 11.08 -41.26 7.78
C LYS A 161 11.73 -40.53 8.96
N LYS A 162 11.38 -39.26 9.21
CA LYS A 162 11.99 -38.45 10.28
C LYS A 162 11.35 -38.64 11.65
N ARG A 163 10.11 -39.13 11.70
CA ARG A 163 9.40 -39.46 12.93
C ARG A 163 8.47 -40.64 12.67
N ALA A 164 8.95 -41.86 12.94
CA ALA A 164 8.02 -42.97 13.16
C ALA A 164 7.16 -42.58 14.38
N PRO A 165 5.83 -42.53 14.28
CA PRO A 165 5.01 -42.23 15.44
C PRO A 165 5.22 -43.33 16.49
N VAL A 166 5.17 -42.97 17.78
CA VAL A 166 5.32 -43.92 18.90
C VAL A 166 4.33 -45.11 18.79
N SER A 167 3.20 -44.93 18.09
CA SER A 167 2.24 -45.99 17.77
C SER A 167 2.75 -47.07 16.79
N HIS A 168 3.89 -46.86 16.13
CA HIS A 168 4.51 -47.80 15.19
C HIS A 168 5.64 -48.62 15.82
N ILE A 169 5.91 -48.46 17.13
CA ILE A 169 6.87 -49.30 17.87
C ILE A 169 6.47 -50.79 17.73
N ASP A 170 5.16 -51.07 17.73
CA ASP A 170 4.60 -52.41 17.62
C ASP A 170 4.70 -53.03 16.22
N GLN A 171 5.19 -52.29 15.21
CA GLN A 171 5.44 -52.83 13.86
C GLN A 171 6.76 -53.61 13.77
N HIS A 172 7.68 -53.40 14.71
CA HIS A 172 8.96 -54.11 14.78
C HIS A 172 8.91 -55.36 15.65
N TYR A 173 7.88 -55.49 16.49
CA TYR A 173 7.63 -56.69 17.25
C TYR A 173 6.71 -57.62 16.44
N GLY A 174 7.12 -58.88 16.28
CA GLY A 174 6.36 -59.86 15.49
C GLY A 174 4.95 -60.04 16.06
N LYS A 175 3.93 -60.01 15.19
CA LYS A 175 2.55 -60.28 15.60
C LYS A 175 2.45 -61.71 16.13
N ALA A 176 2.19 -61.86 17.43
CA ALA A 176 1.89 -63.16 18.01
C ALA A 176 0.57 -63.68 17.41
N GLN A 177 0.60 -64.89 16.86
CA GLN A 177 -0.58 -65.62 16.37
C GLN A 177 -1.03 -66.58 17.48
N PRO A 178 -1.93 -66.17 18.40
CA PRO A 178 -2.42 -67.07 19.43
C PRO A 178 -3.25 -68.18 18.81
N LYS A 179 -2.86 -69.43 19.07
CA LYS A 179 -3.63 -70.62 18.68
C LYS A 179 -4.82 -70.80 19.62
N PHE A 180 -5.90 -70.06 19.40
CA PHE A 180 -7.14 -70.30 20.12
C PHE A 180 -7.78 -71.60 19.61
N LYS A 181 -8.03 -72.55 20.52
CA LYS A 181 -8.84 -73.73 20.19
C LYS A 181 -10.28 -73.26 20.05
N THR A 182 -10.88 -73.49 18.89
CA THR A 182 -12.33 -73.30 18.69
C THR A 182 -13.07 -74.25 19.63
N ARG A 183 -13.94 -73.71 20.48
CA ARG A 183 -14.88 -74.56 21.24
C ARG A 183 -15.90 -75.09 20.23
N LYS A 184 -16.06 -76.42 20.23
CA LYS A 184 -17.10 -77.14 19.47
C LYS A 184 -18.48 -76.76 19.96
#